data_AF-A0A1W9S122-F1
#
_entry.id   AF-A0A1W9S122-F1
#
_cell.length_a   1.000
_cell.length_b   1.000
_cell.length_c   1.000
_cell.angle_alpha   90.00
_cell.angle_beta   90.00
_cell.angle_gamma   90.00
#
_symmetry.space_group_name_H-M   'P 1'
#
loop_
_entity.id
_entity.type
_entity.pdbx_description
1 polymer ?
#
loop_
_entity_poly.entity_id
_entity_poly.type
_entity_poly.pdbx_seq_one_letter_code
_entity_poly.pdbx_strand_id
1 'polypeptide(L)'
;MDSINYRTICYDVDGNLIWANNCPEDSGSESYHTSDLNVDDFGSVYGTGNYRTVKYDREGNELWLTSGAEAIALGEYPYFYTTDTVFSGDADFLTIKYRIELTYITLLSFTADASGASAVNLRWSISADEGDNISGFNLYRRELQGGAIHELRIQPGDVGEASRDNLPDWQRVNSTIITGTNPYSYKSIFIYRHRCCREHTV
;
A
#
# COMPACT_ATOMS: atom_id res chain seq x y z
N MET A 1 -12.74 32.18 -24.25
CA MET A 1 -11.44 31.63 -23.85
C MET A 1 -11.75 30.29 -23.24
N ASP A 2 -11.32 29.21 -23.89
CA ASP A 2 -11.46 27.87 -23.32
C ASP A 2 -10.49 27.77 -22.13
N SER A 3 -10.97 27.32 -20.98
CA SER A 3 -10.12 27.12 -19.80
C SER A 3 -9.03 26.08 -20.14
N ILE A 4 -7.78 26.40 -19.87
CA ILE A 4 -6.69 25.43 -19.99
C ILE A 4 -6.77 24.53 -18.75
N ASN A 5 -7.30 23.32 -18.93
CA ASN A 5 -7.39 22.34 -17.84
C ASN A 5 -6.12 21.50 -17.81
N TYR A 6 -5.40 21.54 -16.69
CA TYR A 6 -4.21 20.72 -16.46
C TYR A 6 -4.61 19.35 -15.93
N ARG A 7 -3.98 18.31 -16.46
CA ARG A 7 -4.29 16.92 -16.13
C ARG A 7 -3.03 16.12 -15.86
N THR A 8 -3.12 15.26 -14.86
CA THR A 8 -2.16 14.18 -14.64
C THR A 8 -2.72 12.92 -15.29
N ILE A 9 -1.91 12.27 -16.13
CA ILE A 9 -2.33 11.10 -16.92
C ILE A 9 -1.34 9.97 -16.68
N CYS A 10 -1.87 8.78 -16.40
CA CYS A 10 -1.10 7.56 -16.20
C CYS A 10 -1.34 6.57 -17.32
N TYR A 11 -0.26 5.97 -17.82
CA TYR A 11 -0.27 4.96 -18.86
C TYR A 11 0.42 3.69 -18.37
N ASP A 12 0.03 2.54 -18.91
CA ASP A 12 0.78 1.29 -18.72
C ASP A 12 2.05 1.25 -19.61
N VAL A 13 2.84 0.18 -19.45
CA VAL A 13 4.08 -0.02 -20.21
C VAL A 13 3.87 -0.14 -21.72
N ASP A 14 2.67 -0.54 -22.15
CA ASP A 14 2.29 -0.69 -23.55
C ASP A 14 1.71 0.63 -24.11
N GLY A 15 1.59 1.67 -23.27
CA GLY A 15 1.06 2.98 -23.63
C GLY A 15 -0.46 3.08 -23.56
N ASN A 16 -1.16 2.13 -22.95
CA ASN A 16 -2.60 2.21 -22.73
C ASN A 16 -2.91 3.14 -21.55
N LEU A 17 -3.95 3.95 -21.69
CA LEU A 17 -4.43 4.83 -20.62
C LEU A 17 -4.93 4.01 -19.43
N ILE A 18 -4.38 4.26 -18.25
CA ILE A 18 -4.87 3.69 -16.98
C ILE A 18 -5.89 4.65 -16.36
N TRP A 19 -5.50 5.91 -16.13
CA TRP A 19 -6.37 6.95 -15.57
C TRP A 19 -5.92 8.34 -16.00
N ALA A 20 -6.83 9.31 -15.91
CA ALA A 20 -6.56 10.71 -16.15
C ALA A 20 -7.36 11.57 -15.16
N ASN A 21 -6.65 12.37 -14.36
CA ASN A 21 -7.26 13.26 -13.38
C ASN A 21 -7.02 14.72 -13.74
N ASN A 22 -8.03 15.54 -13.54
CA ASN A 22 -7.83 16.99 -13.51
C ASN A 22 -7.06 17.34 -12.25
N CYS A 23 -6.24 18.39 -12.34
CA CYS A 23 -5.56 18.90 -11.17
C CYS A 23 -6.60 19.40 -10.13
N PRO A 24 -6.38 19.15 -8.82
CA PRO A 24 -7.34 19.52 -7.77
C PRO A 24 -7.43 21.04 -7.61
N GLU A 25 -8.66 21.55 -7.54
CA GLU A 25 -9.04 22.98 -7.48
C GLU A 25 -8.52 23.86 -8.63
N ASP A 26 -9.32 23.86 -9.71
CA ASP A 26 -9.29 24.88 -10.74
C ASP A 26 -10.13 26.09 -10.28
N SER A 27 -9.48 27.10 -9.69
CA SER A 27 -10.13 28.39 -9.38
C SER A 27 -10.35 29.26 -10.62
N GLY A 28 -10.27 28.70 -11.84
CA GLY A 28 -10.39 29.44 -13.08
C GLY A 28 -9.19 30.34 -13.37
N SER A 29 -8.05 30.07 -12.74
CA SER A 29 -6.81 30.80 -13.02
C SER A 29 -6.15 30.23 -14.28
N GLU A 30 -5.92 31.07 -15.28
CA GLU A 30 -5.33 30.70 -16.57
C GLU A 30 -3.86 30.21 -16.50
N SER A 31 -3.25 30.13 -15.30
CA SER A 31 -1.82 29.87 -15.08
C SER A 31 -1.51 28.72 -14.11
N TYR A 32 -2.43 27.78 -13.88
CA TYR A 32 -2.03 26.54 -13.22
C TYR A 32 -1.01 25.84 -14.11
N HIS A 33 0.15 25.42 -13.62
CA HIS A 33 1.02 24.54 -14.38
C HIS A 33 1.54 23.48 -13.42
N THR A 34 1.51 22.22 -13.85
CA THR A 34 2.24 21.15 -13.18
C THR A 34 3.71 21.36 -13.47
N SER A 35 4.50 21.52 -12.42
CA SER A 35 5.93 21.85 -12.51
C SER A 35 6.80 20.60 -12.44
N ASP A 36 6.36 19.59 -11.68
CA ASP A 36 7.11 18.34 -11.49
C ASP A 36 6.22 17.18 -11.04
N LEU A 37 6.67 15.95 -11.27
CA LEU A 37 5.99 14.70 -10.95
C LEU A 37 6.98 13.64 -10.45
N ASN A 38 6.56 12.83 -9.48
CA ASN A 38 7.34 11.71 -8.98
C ASN A 38 6.45 10.51 -8.62
N VAL A 39 7.02 9.31 -8.54
CA VAL A 39 6.30 8.07 -8.24
C VAL A 39 7.06 7.29 -7.17
N ASP A 40 6.38 6.87 -6.11
CA ASP A 40 7.00 6.07 -5.05
C ASP A 40 7.10 4.58 -5.40
N ASP A 41 7.85 3.83 -4.60
CA ASP A 41 8.05 2.38 -4.79
C ASP A 41 6.73 1.59 -4.71
N PHE A 42 5.67 2.17 -4.14
CA PHE A 42 4.34 1.56 -4.04
C PHE A 42 3.44 1.92 -5.24
N GLY A 43 3.93 2.74 -6.18
CA GLY A 43 3.19 3.17 -7.36
C GLY A 43 2.23 4.33 -7.13
N SER A 44 2.34 5.02 -6.00
CA SER A 44 1.61 6.27 -5.77
C SER A 44 2.25 7.41 -6.57
N VAL A 45 1.42 8.25 -7.17
CA VAL A 45 1.89 9.36 -8.02
C VAL A 45 1.77 10.68 -7.27
N TYR A 46 2.83 11.47 -7.27
CA TYR A 46 2.91 12.78 -6.65
C TYR A 46 3.06 13.83 -7.74
N GLY A 47 2.14 14.78 -7.82
CA GLY A 47 2.24 15.92 -8.74
C GLY A 47 2.31 17.23 -7.98
N THR A 48 3.19 18.13 -8.41
CA THR A 48 3.30 19.48 -7.84
C THR A 48 3.22 20.55 -8.92
N GLY A 49 2.80 21.74 -8.49
CA GLY A 49 2.67 22.92 -9.32
C GLY A 49 2.37 24.14 -8.46
N ASN A 50 2.14 25.28 -9.10
CA ASN A 50 2.08 26.61 -8.47
C ASN A 50 1.05 26.78 -7.33
N TYR A 51 0.06 25.88 -7.19
CA TYR A 51 -1.02 26.02 -6.20
C TYR A 51 -1.22 24.81 -5.30
N ARG A 52 -0.96 23.60 -5.80
CA ARG A 52 -1.15 22.36 -5.04
C ARG A 52 -0.05 21.37 -5.32
N THR A 53 0.31 20.61 -4.30
CA THR A 53 0.89 19.28 -4.46
C THR A 53 -0.17 18.27 -4.10
N VAL A 54 -0.32 17.24 -4.93
CA VAL A 54 -1.31 16.17 -4.81
C VAL A 54 -0.62 14.83 -4.83
N LYS A 55 -1.14 13.88 -4.04
CA LYS A 55 -0.83 12.45 -4.20
C LYS A 55 -2.05 11.70 -4.67
N TYR A 56 -1.84 10.82 -5.65
CA TYR A 56 -2.78 9.82 -6.10
C TYR A 56 -2.31 8.42 -5.69
N ASP A 57 -3.25 7.52 -5.41
CA ASP A 57 -2.95 6.08 -5.40
C ASP A 57 -2.71 5.55 -6.83
N ARG A 58 -2.40 4.26 -6.94
CA ARG A 58 -2.10 3.61 -8.22
C ARG A 58 -3.31 3.60 -9.17
N GLU A 59 -4.51 3.59 -8.60
CA GLU A 59 -5.80 3.62 -9.29
C GLU A 59 -6.21 5.03 -9.71
N GLY A 60 -5.49 6.06 -9.27
CA GLY A 60 -5.76 7.46 -9.57
C GLY A 60 -6.73 8.12 -8.59
N ASN A 61 -7.00 7.56 -7.42
CA ASN A 61 -7.76 8.25 -6.40
C ASN A 61 -6.87 9.26 -5.67
N GLU A 62 -7.36 10.47 -5.46
CA GLU A 62 -6.68 11.49 -4.67
C GLU A 62 -6.62 11.07 -3.20
N LEU A 63 -5.40 11.01 -2.64
CA LEU A 63 -5.16 10.64 -1.25
C LEU A 63 -4.97 11.85 -0.34
N TRP A 64 -4.29 12.90 -0.83
CA TRP A 64 -4.07 14.12 -0.06
C TRP A 64 -3.71 15.32 -0.94
N LEU A 65 -3.88 16.53 -0.38
CA LEU A 65 -3.51 17.81 -0.96
C LEU A 65 -2.71 18.66 0.03
N THR A 66 -1.70 19.37 -0.47
CA THR A 66 -1.01 20.44 0.26
C THR A 66 -0.69 21.62 -0.66
N SER A 67 -0.01 22.63 -0.14
CA SER A 67 0.44 23.78 -0.91
C SER A 67 1.29 23.38 -2.12
N GLY A 68 1.21 24.21 -3.15
CA GLY A 68 2.02 24.11 -4.35
C GLY A 68 3.51 24.28 -4.09
N ALA A 69 4.30 23.79 -5.03
CA ALA A 69 5.74 24.00 -5.10
C ALA A 69 6.20 23.85 -6.56
N GLU A 70 7.41 24.28 -6.85
CA GLU A 70 8.00 24.16 -8.18
C GLU A 70 8.61 22.78 -8.45
N ALA A 71 9.10 22.11 -7.41
CA ALA A 71 9.76 20.81 -7.54
C ALA A 71 9.41 19.86 -6.39
N ILE A 72 9.43 18.56 -6.69
CA ILE A 72 9.21 17.50 -5.70
C ILE A 72 10.26 16.38 -5.82
N ALA A 73 10.89 16.03 -4.69
CA ALA A 73 11.81 14.92 -4.61
C ALA A 73 11.36 13.93 -3.54
N LEU A 74 11.33 12.64 -3.88
CA LEU A 74 11.14 11.58 -2.91
C LEU A 74 12.45 11.34 -2.14
N GLY A 75 12.33 11.24 -0.82
CA GLY A 75 13.43 10.94 0.09
C GLY A 75 13.45 9.48 0.52
N GLU A 76 14.22 9.17 1.57
CA GLU A 76 14.06 7.91 2.28
C GLU A 76 12.61 7.84 2.78
N TYR A 77 11.93 6.76 2.42
CA TYR A 77 10.57 6.54 2.83
C TYR A 77 10.43 6.67 4.37
N PRO A 78 9.41 7.36 4.90
CA PRO A 78 8.24 7.92 4.22
C PRO A 78 8.36 9.44 4.02
N TYR A 79 9.46 9.96 3.51
CA TYR A 79 9.66 11.39 3.36
C TYR A 79 9.65 11.85 1.90
N PHE A 80 9.11 13.05 1.68
CA PHE A 80 9.31 13.79 0.44
C PHE A 80 9.66 15.23 0.74
N TYR A 81 10.24 15.90 -0.24
CA TYR A 81 10.70 17.27 -0.15
C TYR A 81 10.05 18.05 -1.26
N THR A 82 9.49 19.20 -0.94
CA THR A 82 9.10 20.18 -1.95
C THR A 82 10.04 21.37 -1.88
N THR A 83 10.29 22.00 -3.02
CA THR A 83 11.04 23.26 -3.08
C THR A 83 10.28 24.27 -3.90
N ASP A 84 10.17 25.49 -3.37
CA ASP A 84 9.50 26.61 -4.03
C ASP A 84 10.37 27.86 -3.98
N THR A 85 10.19 28.75 -4.94
CA THR A 85 10.90 30.03 -5.02
C THR A 85 10.21 31.06 -4.13
N VAL A 86 10.95 31.66 -3.20
CA VAL A 86 10.47 32.75 -2.34
C VAL A 86 11.04 34.07 -2.85
N PHE A 87 10.18 34.93 -3.40
CA PHE A 87 10.57 36.25 -3.88
C PHE A 87 10.75 37.22 -2.70
N SER A 88 11.97 37.28 -2.15
CA SER A 88 12.36 38.20 -1.06
C SER A 88 13.23 39.39 -1.54
N GLY A 89 13.35 39.60 -2.86
CA GLY A 89 14.18 40.67 -3.47
C GLY A 89 15.50 40.16 -4.04
N ASP A 90 16.05 39.10 -3.45
CA ASP A 90 16.94 38.14 -4.07
C ASP A 90 16.16 36.80 -4.19
N ALA A 91 16.40 36.01 -5.24
CA ALA A 91 15.68 34.74 -5.38
C ALA A 91 16.18 33.74 -4.32
N ASP A 92 15.37 33.52 -3.28
CA ASP A 92 15.60 32.50 -2.26
C ASP A 92 14.76 31.25 -2.55
N PHE A 93 15.16 30.12 -1.98
CA PHE A 93 14.40 28.87 -2.07
C PHE A 93 14.00 28.38 -0.68
N LEU A 94 12.75 27.92 -0.55
CA LEU A 94 12.28 27.23 0.64
C LEU A 94 12.10 25.75 0.32
N THR A 95 12.87 24.89 1.00
CA THR A 95 12.66 23.45 0.97
C THR A 95 11.94 22.99 2.22
N ILE A 96 10.80 22.30 2.05
CA ILE A 96 10.02 21.74 3.16
C ILE A 96 10.10 20.21 3.08
N LYS A 97 10.43 19.59 4.21
CA LYS A 97 10.38 18.14 4.38
C LYS A 97 9.00 17.73 4.89
N TYR A 98 8.29 16.94 4.11
CA TYR A 98 7.02 16.36 4.47
C TYR A 98 7.17 14.87 4.79
N ARG A 99 6.28 14.37 5.64
CA ARG A 99 6.09 12.94 5.87
C ARG A 99 4.88 12.48 5.04
N ILE A 100 5.07 11.45 4.24
CA ILE A 100 4.01 10.68 3.60
C ILE A 100 3.29 9.95 4.73
N GLU A 101 2.10 10.40 5.08
CA GLU A 101 1.21 9.60 5.91
C GLU A 101 0.59 8.55 4.98
N LEU A 102 0.99 7.29 5.15
CA LEU A 102 0.22 6.18 4.60
C LEU A 102 -0.87 5.80 5.58
N THR A 103 -1.99 5.30 5.07
CA THR A 103 -2.86 4.43 5.87
C THR A 103 -2.10 3.13 6.13
N TYR A 104 -1.36 3.03 7.23
CA TYR A 104 -0.71 1.77 7.60
C TYR A 104 -1.71 0.83 8.23
N ILE A 105 -1.74 -0.44 7.80
CA ILE A 105 -2.30 -1.51 8.63
C ILE A 105 -1.16 -2.13 9.42
N THR A 106 -1.04 -1.77 10.69
CA THR A 106 -0.04 -2.37 11.59
C THR A 106 -0.63 -3.61 12.24
N LEU A 107 0.03 -4.78 12.13
CA LEU A 107 -0.34 -5.96 12.90
C LEU A 107 0.09 -5.79 14.36
N LEU A 108 -0.87 -5.51 15.24
CA LEU A 108 -0.63 -5.29 16.67
C LEU A 108 -0.45 -6.60 17.42
N SER A 109 -1.18 -7.65 17.03
CA SER A 109 -1.03 -8.98 17.61
C SER A 109 -1.46 -10.07 16.65
N PHE A 110 -0.87 -11.25 16.80
CA PHE A 110 -1.31 -12.48 16.14
C PHE A 110 -1.15 -13.65 17.11
N THR A 111 -2.23 -14.35 17.43
CA THR A 111 -2.23 -15.53 18.29
C THR A 111 -2.86 -16.71 17.57
N ALA A 112 -2.41 -17.91 17.95
CA ALA A 112 -2.89 -19.17 17.42
C ALA A 112 -3.09 -20.16 18.57
N ASP A 113 -4.31 -20.67 18.72
CA ASP A 113 -4.66 -21.63 19.77
C ASP A 113 -5.28 -22.89 19.15
N ALA A 114 -4.88 -24.06 19.64
CA ALA A 114 -5.47 -25.32 19.20
C ALA A 114 -6.98 -25.36 19.51
N SER A 115 -7.79 -25.74 18.52
CA SER A 115 -9.24 -25.86 18.62
C SER A 115 -9.69 -27.27 18.25
N GLY A 116 -9.27 -28.25 19.07
CA GLY A 116 -9.45 -29.67 18.80
C GLY A 116 -8.29 -30.27 18.01
N ALA A 117 -8.40 -31.55 17.65
CA ALA A 117 -7.28 -32.33 17.08
C ALA A 117 -6.84 -31.87 15.68
N SER A 118 -7.70 -31.18 14.94
CA SER A 118 -7.47 -30.81 13.53
C SER A 118 -7.88 -29.38 13.21
N ALA A 119 -7.93 -28.48 14.19
CA ALA A 119 -8.21 -27.08 13.93
C ALA A 119 -7.43 -26.14 14.83
N VAL A 120 -7.20 -24.92 14.34
CA VAL A 120 -6.53 -23.83 15.06
C VAL A 120 -7.39 -22.58 14.92
N ASN A 121 -7.60 -21.90 16.04
CA ASN A 121 -8.18 -20.57 16.07
C ASN A 121 -7.06 -19.55 15.93
N LEU A 122 -7.13 -18.76 14.88
CA LEU A 122 -6.23 -17.63 14.65
C LEU A 122 -6.94 -16.36 15.05
N ARG A 123 -6.24 -15.47 15.75
CA ARG A 123 -6.75 -14.16 16.17
C ARG A 123 -5.70 -13.11 15.89
N TRP A 124 -6.10 -11.96 15.38
CA TRP A 124 -5.19 -10.85 15.16
C TRP A 124 -5.85 -9.51 15.40
N SER A 125 -5.07 -8.57 15.91
CA SER A 125 -5.47 -7.16 15.97
C SER A 125 -4.59 -6.33 15.08
N ILE A 126 -5.16 -5.24 14.59
CA ILE A 126 -4.44 -4.27 13.75
C ILE A 126 -4.61 -2.84 14.27
N SER A 127 -3.79 -1.91 13.80
CA SER A 127 -4.04 -0.47 13.87
C SER A 127 -4.12 0.05 12.46
N ALA A 128 -5.04 0.98 12.19
CA ALA A 128 -5.11 1.72 10.94
C ALA A 128 -5.12 3.21 11.24
N ASP A 129 -4.26 3.98 10.57
CA ASP A 129 -3.95 5.34 10.98
C ASP A 129 -5.04 6.36 10.62
N GLU A 130 -5.87 6.13 9.59
CA GLU A 130 -7.09 6.91 9.35
C GLU A 130 -8.01 6.23 8.31
N GLY A 131 -9.33 6.39 8.46
CA GLY A 131 -10.31 6.38 7.35
C GLY A 131 -10.70 5.08 6.64
N ASP A 132 -9.86 4.06 6.55
CA ASP A 132 -10.16 2.95 5.64
C ASP A 132 -10.97 1.82 6.29
N ASN A 133 -12.20 1.65 5.78
CA ASN A 133 -13.04 0.49 6.03
C ASN A 133 -12.35 -0.75 5.44
N ILE A 134 -11.51 -1.42 6.23
CA ILE A 134 -10.91 -2.69 5.83
C ILE A 134 -12.04 -3.67 5.51
N SER A 135 -12.16 -4.01 4.22
CA SER A 135 -13.20 -4.89 3.71
C SER A 135 -13.09 -6.31 4.25
N GLY A 136 -11.92 -6.66 4.81
CA GLY A 136 -11.64 -7.91 5.50
C GLY A 136 -10.29 -8.50 5.08
N PHE A 137 -10.06 -9.76 5.45
CA PHE A 137 -8.77 -10.43 5.25
C PHE A 137 -8.91 -11.72 4.45
N ASN A 138 -7.89 -11.99 3.63
CA ASN A 138 -7.60 -13.34 3.17
C ASN A 138 -6.43 -13.90 3.96
N LEU A 139 -6.53 -15.19 4.27
CA LEU A 139 -5.49 -15.90 4.99
C LEU A 139 -4.90 -16.97 4.07
N TYR A 140 -3.58 -16.97 3.98
CA TYR A 140 -2.82 -17.93 3.18
C TYR A 140 -1.92 -18.75 4.09
N ARG A 141 -1.70 -20.01 3.74
CA ARG A 141 -0.73 -20.89 4.41
C ARG A 141 0.16 -21.55 3.38
N ARG A 142 1.38 -21.89 3.78
CA ARG A 142 2.30 -22.71 3.01
C ARG A 142 2.80 -23.85 3.88
N GLU A 143 2.82 -25.06 3.34
CA GLU A 143 3.50 -26.19 3.99
C GLU A 143 5.02 -26.00 3.83
N LEU A 144 5.75 -26.02 4.94
CA LEU A 144 7.21 -25.95 4.92
C LEU A 144 7.76 -27.36 4.66
N GLN A 145 8.52 -27.54 3.58
CA GLN A 145 9.22 -28.80 3.34
C GLN A 145 10.35 -28.96 4.38
N GLY A 146 10.43 -30.13 5.02
CA GLY A 146 11.63 -30.54 5.78
C GLY A 146 11.80 -29.96 7.18
N GLY A 147 10.74 -29.79 7.98
CA GLY A 147 10.86 -29.52 9.43
C GLY A 147 11.51 -28.17 9.79
N ALA A 148 11.69 -27.27 8.83
CA ALA A 148 12.26 -25.96 9.05
C ALA A 148 11.29 -25.09 9.87
N ILE A 149 11.59 -24.92 11.16
CA ILE A 149 10.99 -23.86 11.97
C ILE A 149 11.69 -22.55 11.54
N HIS A 150 11.06 -21.78 10.66
CA HIS A 150 11.49 -20.39 10.45
C HIS A 150 10.76 -19.52 11.47
N GLU A 151 11.47 -19.06 12.50
CA GLU A 151 11.05 -17.86 13.22
C GLU A 151 11.07 -16.71 12.21
N LEU A 152 9.91 -16.10 11.94
CA LEU A 152 9.86 -14.83 11.24
C LEU A 152 10.45 -13.76 12.19
N ARG A 153 11.78 -13.64 12.19
CA ARG A 153 12.48 -12.55 12.87
C ARG A 153 12.42 -11.33 11.97
N ILE A 154 11.45 -10.46 12.20
CA ILE A 154 11.46 -9.12 11.65
C ILE A 154 12.26 -8.27 12.63
N GLN A 155 13.46 -7.84 12.25
CA GLN A 155 14.23 -6.84 12.98
C GLN A 155 13.83 -5.43 12.51
N PRO A 156 13.97 -4.40 13.37
CA PRO A 156 13.80 -3.01 12.95
C PRO A 156 14.78 -2.70 11.80
N GLY A 157 14.27 -2.48 10.59
CA GLY A 157 15.05 -2.25 9.36
C GLY A 157 14.88 -3.31 8.27
N ASP A 158 14.20 -4.43 8.54
CA ASP A 158 13.89 -5.42 7.51
C ASP A 158 12.76 -4.90 6.59
N VAL A 159 13.13 -4.33 5.43
CA VAL A 159 12.20 -4.07 4.33
C VAL A 159 12.00 -5.36 3.54
N GLY A 160 11.34 -6.33 4.18
CA GLY A 160 10.93 -7.57 3.53
C GLY A 160 9.60 -7.35 2.82
N GLU A 161 9.64 -6.95 1.54
CA GLU A 161 8.46 -7.12 0.68
C GLU A 161 8.09 -8.60 0.64
N ALA A 162 7.06 -8.99 1.37
CA ALA A 162 6.27 -10.17 1.05
C ALA A 162 5.20 -9.79 -0.01
N SER A 163 5.64 -9.16 -1.10
CA SER A 163 4.84 -8.98 -2.30
C SER A 163 5.48 -9.76 -3.43
N ARG A 164 4.88 -10.90 -3.76
CA ARG A 164 5.01 -11.50 -5.09
C ARG A 164 3.80 -12.40 -5.28
N ASP A 165 2.90 -11.97 -6.16
CA ASP A 165 1.65 -12.63 -6.56
C ASP A 165 1.80 -14.05 -7.15
N ASN A 166 2.94 -14.73 -6.99
CA ASN A 166 3.19 -16.07 -7.51
C ASN A 166 4.24 -16.82 -6.68
N LEU A 167 4.04 -16.95 -5.37
CA LEU A 167 4.71 -18.03 -4.63
C LEU A 167 3.87 -19.31 -4.80
N PRO A 168 4.30 -20.30 -5.61
CA PRO A 168 3.47 -21.44 -6.04
C PRO A 168 2.96 -22.35 -4.90
N ASP A 169 3.44 -22.15 -3.68
CA ASP A 169 3.18 -23.01 -2.54
C ASP A 169 2.22 -22.40 -1.49
N TRP A 170 1.79 -21.14 -1.64
CA TRP A 170 0.82 -20.54 -0.73
C TRP A 170 -0.60 -20.87 -1.16
N GLN A 171 -1.35 -21.51 -0.27
CA GLN A 171 -2.73 -21.88 -0.46
C GLN A 171 -3.63 -21.01 0.41
N ARG A 172 -4.63 -20.38 -0.22
CA ARG A 172 -5.68 -19.67 0.51
C ARG A 172 -6.46 -20.64 1.39
N VAL A 173 -6.64 -20.27 2.66
CA VAL A 173 -7.26 -21.13 3.67
C VAL A 173 -8.76 -20.84 3.78
N ASN A 174 -9.15 -19.58 3.62
CA ASN A 174 -10.54 -19.14 3.70
C ASN A 174 -11.22 -19.11 2.32
N SER A 175 -12.43 -19.65 2.21
CA SER A 175 -13.25 -19.57 0.99
C SER A 175 -13.91 -18.21 0.79
N THR A 176 -14.17 -17.49 1.89
CA THR A 176 -14.80 -16.16 1.91
C THR A 176 -13.91 -15.18 2.66
N ILE A 177 -13.96 -13.89 2.29
CA ILE A 177 -13.24 -12.82 3.00
C ILE A 177 -13.62 -12.83 4.48
N ILE A 178 -12.62 -12.72 5.35
CA ILE A 178 -12.80 -12.69 6.80
C ILE A 178 -13.12 -11.26 7.20
N THR A 179 -14.38 -11.04 7.58
CA THR A 179 -14.89 -9.74 8.04
C THR A 179 -15.13 -9.77 9.54
N GLY A 180 -15.36 -8.61 10.15
CA GLY A 180 -15.65 -8.50 11.58
C GLY A 180 -15.08 -7.23 12.20
N THR A 181 -15.03 -7.24 13.53
CA THR A 181 -14.45 -6.14 14.33
C THR A 181 -13.08 -6.56 14.84
N ASN A 182 -12.11 -5.66 14.74
CA ASN A 182 -10.79 -5.80 15.36
C ASN A 182 -10.90 -6.03 16.90
N PRO A 183 -10.32 -7.11 17.48
CA PRO A 183 -9.49 -8.14 16.85
C PRO A 183 -10.30 -9.14 16.00
N TYR A 184 -9.79 -9.41 14.81
CA TYR A 184 -10.34 -10.38 13.86
C TYR A 184 -10.01 -11.82 14.28
N SER A 185 -10.81 -12.77 13.81
CA SER A 185 -10.57 -14.19 14.09
C SER A 185 -10.99 -15.10 12.95
N TYR A 186 -10.31 -16.24 12.84
CA TYR A 186 -10.60 -17.27 11.85
C TYR A 186 -10.27 -18.67 12.39
N LYS A 187 -11.21 -19.61 12.25
CA LYS A 187 -10.99 -21.02 12.58
C LYS A 187 -10.54 -21.78 11.35
N SER A 188 -9.26 -22.15 11.32
CA SER A 188 -8.71 -22.99 10.26
C SER A 188 -8.89 -24.46 10.60
N ILE A 189 -9.29 -25.26 9.61
CA ILE A 189 -9.35 -26.73 9.71
C ILE A 189 -8.18 -27.31 8.92
N PHE A 190 -7.37 -28.15 9.58
CA PHE A 190 -6.39 -29.00 8.93
C PHE A 190 -7.14 -30.09 8.17
N ILE A 191 -7.26 -29.93 6.86
CA ILE A 191 -7.54 -31.05 5.97
C ILE A 191 -6.23 -31.83 5.85
N TYR A 192 -5.96 -32.74 6.78
CA TYR A 192 -4.93 -33.75 6.58
C TYR A 192 -5.32 -34.56 5.34
N ARG A 193 -4.73 -34.26 4.18
CA ARG A 193 -4.71 -35.23 3.08
C ARG A 193 -3.70 -36.30 3.46
N HIS A 194 -4.10 -37.23 4.32
CA HIS A 194 -3.40 -38.50 4.41
C HIS A 194 -3.49 -39.14 3.02
N ARG A 195 -2.42 -39.07 2.22
CA ARG A 195 -2.13 -40.13 1.27
C ARG A 195 -1.82 -41.34 2.14
N CYS A 196 -2.85 -42.13 2.45
CA CYS A 196 -2.66 -43.44 3.03
C CYS A 196 -1.81 -44.23 2.03
N CYS A 197 -0.54 -44.46 2.36
CA CYS A 197 0.24 -45.46 1.65
C CYS A 197 -0.47 -46.79 1.91
N ARG A 198 -0.97 -47.43 0.85
CA ARG A 198 -1.44 -48.80 0.91
C ARG A 198 -0.32 -49.64 1.52
N GLU A 199 -0.57 -50.24 2.68
CA GLU A 199 0.17 -51.42 3.12
C GLU A 199 -0.02 -52.48 2.04
N HIS A 200 1.05 -52.77 1.29
CA HIS A 200 1.13 -53.99 0.52
C HIS A 200 1.59 -55.08 1.49
N THR A 201 0.63 -55.83 2.01
CA THR A 201 0.88 -57.17 2.53
C THR A 201 1.20 -58.09 1.34
N VAL A 202 2.41 -58.64 1.31
CA VAL A 202 2.70 -59.96 0.72
C VAL A 202 3.69 -60.65 1.65
#